data_AF-E6K770-F1
#
_entry.id   AF-E6K770-F1
#
_cell.length_a   1.000
_cell.length_b   1.000
_cell.length_c   1.000
_cell.angle_alpha   90.00
_cell.angle_beta   90.00
_cell.angle_gamma   90.00
#
_symmetry.space_group_name_H-M   'P 1'
#
loop_
_entity.id
_entity.type
_entity.pdbx_description
1 polymer ?
#
loop_
_entity_poly.entity_id
_entity_poly.type
_entity_poly.pdbx_seq_one_letter_code
_entity_poly.pdbx_strand_id
1 'polypeptide(L)'
;MKKFTAIFAMALMLPMSLLFVSCDEDAEVAYHLDGAWRGNMYVKTAYGGRTYTATYSEIEFYSGYNSGTGVWVDYYSGAPYDYVANHIRWAVRDGNIYIHFVEENIDAIISNYSLGTYDFSGRLEVRDGDYANFHLTHISSPNWSDYRYGWEYWSKQQTYFDGTRASSTREIPVRLFVK
;
A
#
# COMPACT_ATOMS: atom_id res chain seq x y z
N MET A 1 14.33 46.30 45.00
CA MET A 1 14.35 46.09 43.53
C MET A 1 15.27 44.92 43.20
N LYS A 2 14.69 43.94 42.48
CA LYS A 2 15.28 42.94 41.57
C LYS A 2 16.50 42.11 42.03
N LYS A 3 16.23 40.85 42.41
CA LYS A 3 17.17 39.73 42.25
C LYS A 3 16.41 38.49 41.76
N PHE A 4 16.08 38.46 40.48
CA PHE A 4 15.62 37.27 39.76
C PHE A 4 15.99 37.43 38.28
N THR A 5 17.26 37.20 37.98
CA THR A 5 17.71 36.97 36.60
C THR A 5 19.07 36.30 36.68
N ALA A 6 19.05 34.97 36.76
CA ALA A 6 20.20 34.17 36.42
C ALA A 6 19.73 32.75 36.05
N ILE A 7 19.74 32.50 34.74
CA ILE A 7 20.11 31.22 34.11
C ILE A 7 19.00 30.15 34.10
N PHE A 8 18.01 30.39 33.23
CA PHE A 8 17.12 29.36 32.67
C PHE A 8 17.77 28.75 31.40
N ALA A 9 19.02 28.31 31.49
CA ALA A 9 19.81 27.95 30.31
C ALA A 9 20.74 26.74 30.55
N MET A 10 20.21 25.62 31.04
CA MET A 10 20.97 24.37 31.06
C MET A 10 20.10 23.12 31.27
N ALA A 11 19.15 22.85 30.36
CA ALA A 11 18.55 21.52 30.23
C ALA A 11 17.79 21.38 28.89
N LEU A 12 18.42 21.78 27.79
CA LEU A 12 18.00 21.37 26.46
C LEU A 12 18.99 20.32 25.97
N MET A 13 19.03 19.18 26.69
CA MET A 13 19.48 17.94 26.08
C MET A 13 18.33 17.49 25.17
N LEU A 14 18.28 18.11 23.99
CA LEU A 14 17.66 17.48 22.83
C LEU A 14 18.17 16.04 22.78
N PRO A 15 17.33 15.00 22.61
CA PRO A 15 17.85 13.74 22.12
C PRO A 15 18.50 14.06 20.77
N MET A 16 19.82 13.97 20.74
CA MET A 16 20.63 14.02 19.53
C MET A 16 20.41 12.71 18.76
N SER A 17 19.16 12.40 18.43
CA SER A 17 18.83 11.27 17.57
C SER A 17 18.83 11.80 16.14
N LEU A 18 19.92 11.45 15.43
CA LEU A 18 20.01 11.34 13.96
C LEU A 18 20.41 12.59 13.16
N LEU A 19 21.25 13.48 13.71
CA LEU A 19 22.09 14.34 12.84
C LEU A 19 23.32 13.54 12.35
N PHE A 20 23.10 12.55 11.49
CA PHE A 20 24.16 11.92 10.71
C PHE A 20 23.97 12.22 9.20
N VAL A 21 24.75 13.20 8.76
CA VAL A 21 25.23 13.53 7.41
C VAL A 21 24.79 12.62 6.24
N SER A 22 23.86 13.13 5.43
CA SER A 22 23.63 12.94 3.98
C SER A 22 23.89 11.57 3.32
N CYS A 23 22.80 10.83 3.09
CA CYS A 23 22.52 10.11 1.82
C CYS A 23 21.00 9.84 1.80
N ASP A 24 20.23 10.77 1.22
CA ASP A 24 18.78 10.74 0.92
C ASP A 24 17.88 9.94 1.91
N GLU A 25 17.22 10.64 2.85
CA GLU A 25 16.27 10.06 3.82
C GLU A 25 15.20 9.18 3.14
N ASP A 26 14.77 9.58 1.93
CA ASP A 26 13.79 8.83 1.15
C ASP A 26 14.37 7.48 0.65
N ALA A 27 15.68 7.40 0.41
CA ALA A 27 16.37 6.17 0.03
C ALA A 27 16.54 5.21 1.22
N GLU A 28 16.73 5.72 2.45
CA GLU A 28 16.76 4.88 3.66
C GLU A 28 15.40 4.23 3.92
N VAL A 29 14.31 5.00 3.77
CA VAL A 29 12.94 4.46 3.83
C VAL A 29 12.76 3.37 2.77
N ALA A 30 13.16 3.62 1.52
CA ALA A 30 13.03 2.67 0.43
C ALA A 30 13.85 1.39 0.67
N TYR A 31 15.00 1.48 1.34
CA TYR A 31 15.79 0.31 1.74
C TYR A 31 15.05 -0.53 2.79
N HIS A 32 14.41 0.09 3.77
CA HIS A 32 13.64 -0.63 4.79
C HIS A 32 12.29 -1.15 4.31
N LEU A 33 11.75 -0.54 3.25
CA LEU A 33 10.48 -0.95 2.65
C LEU A 33 10.64 -2.22 1.80
N ASP A 34 11.85 -2.46 1.28
CA ASP A 34 12.19 -3.62 0.45
C ASP A 34 11.79 -4.94 1.13
N GLY A 35 11.11 -5.80 0.37
CA GLY A 35 10.61 -7.08 0.86
C GLY A 35 9.08 -7.19 0.86
N ALA A 36 8.61 -8.33 1.38
CA ALA A 36 7.21 -8.73 1.32
C ALA A 36 6.49 -8.50 2.65
N TRP A 37 5.26 -8.03 2.56
CA TRP A 37 4.44 -7.56 3.67
C TRP A 37 3.03 -8.11 3.55
N ARG A 38 2.42 -8.49 4.67
CA ARG A 38 1.06 -9.04 4.71
C ARG A 38 0.23 -8.45 5.83
N GLY A 39 -1.02 -8.15 5.55
CA GLY A 39 -1.97 -7.68 6.56
C GLY A 39 -3.23 -7.11 5.92
N ASN A 40 -4.00 -6.33 6.66
CA ASN A 40 -5.27 -5.81 6.14
C ASN A 40 -5.11 -4.37 5.65
N MET A 41 -5.35 -4.15 4.35
CA MET A 41 -5.36 -2.82 3.73
C MET A 41 -6.76 -2.20 3.68
N TYR A 42 -7.77 -2.90 4.20
CA TYR A 42 -9.19 -2.54 4.22
C TYR A 42 -9.77 -2.19 2.85
N VAL A 43 -9.16 -2.76 1.82
CA VAL A 43 -9.57 -2.64 0.43
C VAL A 43 -10.94 -3.26 0.25
N LYS A 44 -11.81 -2.57 -0.47
CA LYS A 44 -13.05 -3.12 -1.00
C LYS A 44 -13.01 -3.15 -2.51
N THR A 45 -13.88 -3.94 -3.12
CA THR A 45 -13.99 -4.01 -4.57
C THR A 45 -15.44 -4.08 -4.97
N ALA A 46 -15.84 -3.25 -5.94
CA ALA A 46 -17.18 -3.31 -6.52
C ALA A 46 -17.20 -4.21 -7.76
N TYR A 47 -18.14 -5.16 -7.78
CA TYR A 47 -18.38 -6.07 -8.91
C TYR A 47 -19.80 -6.69 -8.82
N GLY A 48 -20.48 -6.85 -9.95
CA GLY A 48 -21.81 -7.45 -10.03
C GLY A 48 -22.89 -6.67 -9.26
N GLY A 49 -22.75 -5.34 -9.17
CA GLY A 49 -23.60 -4.50 -8.32
C GLY A 49 -23.46 -4.76 -6.80
N ARG A 50 -22.38 -5.43 -6.36
CA ARG A 50 -22.07 -5.73 -4.96
C ARG A 50 -20.69 -5.22 -4.59
N THR A 51 -20.44 -5.08 -3.28
CA THR A 51 -19.12 -4.72 -2.74
C THR A 51 -18.57 -5.87 -1.91
N TYR A 52 -17.32 -6.23 -2.17
CA TYR A 52 -16.59 -7.28 -1.48
C TYR A 52 -15.42 -6.67 -0.73
N THR A 53 -15.19 -7.09 0.51
CA THR A 53 -14.06 -6.61 1.32
C THR A 53 -12.92 -7.63 1.24
N ALA A 54 -11.70 -7.14 1.04
CA ALA A 54 -10.51 -7.98 1.09
C ALA A 54 -10.33 -8.53 2.51
N THR A 55 -9.98 -9.81 2.60
CA THR A 55 -9.65 -10.48 3.86
C THR A 55 -8.28 -10.02 4.35
N TYR A 56 -7.33 -9.91 3.43
CA TYR A 56 -5.99 -9.40 3.63
C TYR A 56 -5.37 -9.05 2.28
N SER A 57 -4.23 -8.39 2.31
CA SER A 57 -3.40 -8.08 1.16
C SER A 57 -1.97 -8.58 1.42
N GLU A 58 -1.28 -8.91 0.33
CA GLU A 58 0.17 -9.14 0.32
C GLU A 58 0.80 -8.18 -0.69
N ILE A 59 1.89 -7.55 -0.27
CA ILE A 59 2.56 -6.51 -1.04
C ILE A 59 4.06 -6.81 -0.98
N GLU A 60 4.73 -6.84 -2.12
CA GLU A 60 6.19 -6.88 -2.17
C GLU A 60 6.73 -5.66 -2.88
N PHE A 61 7.63 -4.95 -2.22
CA PHE A 61 8.35 -3.82 -2.75
C PHE A 61 9.73 -4.28 -3.19
N TYR A 62 10.05 -4.07 -4.47
CA TYR A 62 11.38 -4.26 -5.04
C TYR A 62 12.07 -2.90 -5.13
N SER A 63 13.00 -2.65 -4.22
CA SER A 63 13.66 -1.36 -4.09
C SER A 63 14.77 -1.17 -5.11
N GLY A 64 14.82 0.02 -5.70
CA GLY A 64 15.94 0.51 -6.50
C GLY A 64 16.80 1.47 -5.67
N TYR A 65 16.38 2.74 -5.61
CA TYR A 65 17.03 3.78 -4.79
C TYR A 65 16.05 4.36 -3.77
N ASN A 66 15.32 5.41 -4.14
CA ASN A 66 14.16 5.94 -3.42
C ASN A 66 12.84 5.58 -4.12
N SER A 67 12.90 4.63 -5.06
CA SER A 67 11.78 4.21 -5.90
C SER A 67 12.01 2.80 -6.39
N GLY A 68 10.95 2.18 -6.89
CA GLY A 68 10.99 0.80 -7.31
C GLY A 68 9.72 0.32 -8.00
N THR A 69 9.68 -0.99 -8.18
CA THR A 69 8.49 -1.70 -8.64
C THR A 69 8.02 -2.66 -7.55
N GLY A 70 6.92 -3.36 -7.78
CA GLY A 70 6.42 -4.30 -6.80
C GLY A 70 5.19 -5.03 -7.30
N VAL A 71 4.64 -5.84 -6.41
CA VAL A 71 3.38 -6.54 -6.59
C VAL A 71 2.47 -6.22 -5.41
N TRP A 72 1.18 -6.03 -5.68
CA TRP A 72 0.13 -5.88 -4.67
C TRP A 72 -1.02 -6.81 -5.01
N VAL A 73 -1.34 -7.71 -4.09
CA VAL A 73 -2.47 -8.64 -4.22
C VAL A 73 -3.42 -8.49 -3.06
N ASP A 74 -4.70 -8.28 -3.36
CA ASP A 74 -5.79 -8.27 -2.38
C ASP A 74 -6.57 -9.58 -2.49
N TYR A 75 -6.75 -10.29 -1.37
CA TYR A 75 -7.43 -11.58 -1.33
C TYR A 75 -8.84 -11.44 -0.79
N TYR A 76 -9.81 -12.10 -1.43
CA TYR A 76 -11.22 -12.01 -1.08
C TYR A 76 -11.76 -13.36 -0.64
N SER A 77 -12.71 -13.34 0.28
CA SER A 77 -13.52 -14.51 0.63
C SER A 77 -14.98 -14.18 0.33
N GLY A 78 -15.67 -15.09 -0.36
CA GLY A 78 -17.08 -14.90 -0.74
C GLY A 78 -17.32 -13.95 -1.92
N ALA A 79 -16.26 -13.48 -2.59
CA ALA A 79 -16.37 -12.90 -3.91
C ALA A 79 -16.39 -14.01 -4.99
N PRO A 80 -16.86 -13.73 -6.23
CA PRO A 80 -16.75 -14.66 -7.35
C PRO A 80 -15.30 -14.98 -7.77
N TYR A 81 -14.32 -14.46 -7.04
CA TYR A 81 -12.92 -14.48 -7.35
C TYR A 81 -12.08 -14.48 -6.07
N ASP A 82 -10.89 -15.04 -6.17
CA ASP A 82 -10.04 -15.27 -4.99
C ASP A 82 -9.15 -14.07 -4.68
N TYR A 83 -8.74 -13.30 -5.70
CA TYR A 83 -7.83 -12.18 -5.53
C TYR A 83 -7.93 -11.13 -6.65
N VAL A 84 -7.42 -9.92 -6.38
CA VAL A 84 -7.10 -8.88 -7.37
C VAL A 84 -5.60 -8.59 -7.28
N ALA A 85 -4.87 -8.76 -8.38
CA ALA A 85 -3.42 -8.58 -8.44
C ALA A 85 -3.02 -7.43 -9.36
N ASN A 86 -2.10 -6.58 -8.88
CA ASN A 86 -1.51 -5.48 -9.61
C ASN A 86 0.02 -5.50 -9.51
N HIS A 87 0.68 -5.11 -10.58
CA HIS A 87 2.01 -4.54 -10.47
C HIS A 87 1.88 -3.11 -9.92
N ILE A 88 2.86 -2.73 -9.11
CA ILE A 88 2.98 -1.36 -8.61
C ILE A 88 4.28 -0.72 -9.06
N ARG A 89 4.23 0.59 -9.27
CA ARG A 89 5.42 1.46 -9.27
C ARG A 89 5.32 2.35 -8.05
N TRP A 90 6.43 2.58 -7.38
CA TRP A 90 6.41 3.38 -6.16
C TRP A 90 7.64 4.26 -6.03
N ALA A 91 7.49 5.33 -5.25
CA ALA A 91 8.57 6.25 -4.91
C ALA A 91 8.34 6.87 -3.54
N VAL A 92 9.39 6.95 -2.74
CA VAL A 92 9.43 7.75 -1.52
C VAL A 92 9.83 9.17 -1.91
N ARG A 93 9.00 10.14 -1.54
CA ARG A 93 9.27 11.57 -1.75
C ARG A 93 8.70 12.36 -0.58
N ASP A 94 9.51 13.23 0.00
CA ASP A 94 9.08 14.12 1.09
C ASP A 94 8.47 13.32 2.26
N GLY A 95 9.03 12.15 2.59
CA GLY A 95 8.54 11.28 3.67
C GLY A 95 7.19 10.60 3.41
N ASN A 96 6.70 10.59 2.16
CA ASN A 96 5.50 9.84 1.76
C ASN A 96 5.86 8.77 0.71
N ILE A 97 5.15 7.64 0.73
CA ILE A 97 5.31 6.59 -0.27
C ILE A 97 4.18 6.72 -1.29
N TYR A 98 4.51 7.16 -2.50
CA TYR A 98 3.60 7.25 -3.62
C TYR A 98 3.55 5.92 -4.34
N ILE A 99 2.36 5.42 -4.64
CA ILE A 99 2.12 4.14 -5.29
C ILE A 99 1.23 4.36 -6.50
N HIS A 100 1.63 3.80 -7.64
CA HIS A 100 0.82 3.72 -8.85
C HIS A 100 0.50 2.25 -9.15
N PHE A 101 -0.78 1.91 -9.18
CA PHE A 101 -1.29 0.60 -9.58
C PHE A 101 -1.37 0.52 -11.09
N VAL A 102 -0.57 -0.36 -11.71
CA VAL A 102 -0.36 -0.36 -13.17
C VAL A 102 -1.60 -0.83 -13.92
N GLU A 103 -2.23 -1.92 -13.48
CA GLU A 103 -3.40 -2.49 -14.14
C GLU A 103 -4.63 -1.62 -13.90
N GLU A 104 -4.80 -1.12 -12.68
CA GLU A 104 -5.93 -0.27 -12.31
C GLU A 104 -5.78 1.19 -12.77
N ASN A 105 -4.55 1.64 -13.06
CA ASN A 105 -4.20 3.00 -13.41
C ASN A 105 -4.71 4.03 -12.38
N ILE A 106 -4.45 3.75 -11.10
CA ILE A 106 -4.86 4.57 -9.95
C ILE A 106 -3.62 4.85 -9.09
N ASP A 107 -3.60 6.05 -8.50
CA ASP A 107 -2.55 6.47 -7.58
C ASP A 107 -3.02 6.43 -6.12
N ALA A 108 -2.10 6.11 -5.23
CA ALA A 108 -2.26 6.12 -3.78
C ALA A 108 -1.03 6.71 -3.08
N ILE A 109 -1.22 7.15 -1.85
CA ILE A 109 -0.19 7.74 -1.00
C ILE A 109 -0.25 7.04 0.36
N ILE A 110 0.87 6.49 0.81
CA ILE A 110 1.06 6.08 2.21
C ILE A 110 1.75 7.22 2.94
N SER A 111 1.14 7.66 4.04
CA SER A 111 1.60 8.75 4.89
C SER A 111 1.48 8.37 6.36
N ASN A 112 2.11 9.16 7.24
CA ASN A 112 2.06 8.97 8.71
C ASN A 112 2.35 7.52 9.13
N TYR A 113 3.36 6.91 8.51
CA TYR A 113 3.68 5.51 8.70
C TYR A 113 4.80 5.31 9.73
N SER A 114 4.79 4.12 10.32
CA SER A 114 5.91 3.56 11.08
C SER A 114 6.39 2.33 10.32
N LEU A 115 7.69 2.30 10.01
CA LEU A 115 8.34 1.21 9.30
C LEU A 115 9.47 0.67 10.17
N GLY A 116 9.34 -0.60 10.58
CA GLY A 116 10.36 -1.34 11.31
C GLY A 116 10.68 -2.65 10.61
N THR A 117 11.57 -3.45 11.20
CA THR A 117 12.01 -4.72 10.59
C THR A 117 10.89 -5.73 10.36
N TYR A 118 9.86 -5.74 11.21
CA TYR A 118 8.78 -6.73 11.16
C TYR A 118 7.40 -6.12 10.99
N ASP A 119 7.26 -4.80 11.17
CA ASP A 119 5.99 -4.12 11.25
C ASP A 119 5.99 -2.89 10.36
N PHE A 120 4.95 -2.76 9.54
CA PHE A 120 4.70 -1.61 8.71
C PHE A 120 3.25 -1.18 8.90
N SER A 121 3.04 -0.01 9.49
CA SER A 121 1.70 0.57 9.69
C SER A 121 1.66 1.99 9.19
N GLY A 122 0.47 2.48 8.83
CA GLY A 122 0.32 3.84 8.36
C GLY A 122 -1.08 4.11 7.82
N ARG A 123 -1.20 5.24 7.13
CA ARG A 123 -2.43 5.66 6.45
C ARG A 123 -2.21 5.57 4.95
N LEU A 124 -3.01 4.75 4.28
CA LEU A 124 -3.11 4.72 2.82
C LEU A 124 -4.27 5.62 2.39
N GLU A 125 -4.01 6.56 1.51
CA GLU A 125 -4.99 7.46 0.90
C GLU A 125 -4.99 7.27 -0.61
N VAL A 126 -6.16 7.27 -1.23
CA VAL A 126 -6.31 7.27 -2.68
C VAL A 126 -6.85 8.58 -3.21
N ARG A 127 -6.77 8.74 -4.52
CA ARG A 127 -7.46 9.82 -5.21
C ARG A 127 -8.93 9.85 -4.78
N ASP A 128 -9.43 11.05 -4.52
CA ASP A 128 -10.75 11.38 -3.96
C ASP A 128 -10.85 11.41 -2.41
N GLY A 129 -9.72 11.22 -1.71
CA GLY A 129 -9.59 11.50 -0.27
C GLY A 129 -10.06 10.37 0.66
N ASP A 130 -10.48 9.24 0.09
CA ASP A 130 -10.74 8.02 0.84
C ASP A 130 -9.42 7.45 1.40
N TYR A 131 -9.46 6.99 2.65
CA TYR A 131 -8.28 6.50 3.34
C TYR A 131 -8.59 5.31 4.23
N ALA A 132 -7.56 4.51 4.50
CA ALA A 132 -7.59 3.47 5.52
C ALA A 132 -6.28 3.45 6.31
N ASN A 133 -6.38 3.17 7.61
CA ASN A 133 -5.21 2.83 8.40
C ASN A 133 -4.93 1.34 8.25
N PHE A 134 -3.66 0.98 8.04
CA PHE A 134 -3.26 -0.40 7.86
C PHE A 134 -2.19 -0.80 8.87
N HIS A 135 -2.03 -2.12 9.01
CA HIS A 135 -0.90 -2.75 9.66
C HIS A 135 -0.56 -4.02 8.88
N LEU A 136 0.73 -4.14 8.57
CA LEU A 136 1.32 -5.24 7.83
C LEU A 136 2.49 -5.81 8.63
N THR A 137 2.68 -7.11 8.50
CA THR A 137 3.82 -7.84 9.05
C THR A 137 4.72 -8.30 7.92
N HIS A 138 6.04 -8.21 8.12
CA HIS A 138 7.02 -8.70 7.15
C HIS A 138 6.91 -10.24 6.99
N ILE A 139 6.95 -10.73 5.75
CA ILE A 139 6.83 -12.14 5.40
C ILE A 139 7.94 -12.55 4.40
N SER A 140 8.09 -13.85 4.16
CA SER A 140 8.90 -14.34 3.05
C SER A 140 8.23 -14.02 1.71
N SER A 141 9.03 -13.66 0.69
CA SER A 141 8.57 -13.44 -0.68
C SER A 141 7.71 -14.61 -1.20
N PRO A 142 6.44 -14.36 -1.56
CA PRO A 142 5.59 -15.33 -2.24
C PRO A 142 6.02 -15.63 -3.68
N ASN A 143 5.47 -16.69 -4.27
CA ASN A 143 5.67 -16.96 -5.69
C ASN A 143 4.69 -16.13 -6.56
N TRP A 144 5.15 -14.99 -7.04
CA TRP A 144 4.33 -14.08 -7.83
C TRP A 144 4.04 -14.53 -9.27
N SER A 145 4.72 -15.57 -9.78
CA SER A 145 4.52 -16.06 -11.15
C SER A 145 3.15 -16.68 -11.38
N ASP A 146 2.50 -17.14 -10.31
CA ASP A 146 1.25 -17.91 -10.38
C ASP A 146 0.02 -16.99 -10.44
N TYR A 147 0.23 -15.68 -10.26
CA TYR A 147 -0.81 -14.67 -10.29
C TYR A 147 -1.08 -14.21 -11.72
N ARG A 148 -2.35 -13.92 -11.96
CA ARG A 148 -2.81 -13.34 -13.22
C ARG A 148 -3.10 -11.87 -12.99
N TYR A 149 -2.38 -11.05 -13.73
CA TYR A 149 -2.45 -9.60 -13.63
C TYR A 149 -3.41 -9.04 -14.68
N GLY A 150 -4.20 -8.06 -14.27
CA GLY A 150 -4.96 -7.21 -15.17
C GLY A 150 -6.26 -7.79 -15.72
N TRP A 151 -6.88 -7.00 -16.60
CA TRP A 151 -8.28 -7.10 -17.01
C TRP A 151 -8.63 -8.32 -17.87
N GLU A 152 -7.66 -8.92 -18.57
CA GLU A 152 -7.90 -10.07 -19.45
C GLU A 152 -8.25 -11.35 -18.68
N TYR A 153 -7.79 -11.47 -17.45
CA TYR A 153 -8.15 -12.60 -16.60
C TYR A 153 -9.62 -12.54 -16.16
N TRP A 154 -10.08 -11.35 -15.79
CA TRP A 154 -11.43 -11.11 -15.32
C TRP A 154 -12.50 -11.49 -16.35
N SER A 155 -12.27 -11.17 -17.63
CA SER A 155 -13.18 -11.62 -18.70
C SER A 155 -13.27 -13.14 -18.82
N LYS A 156 -12.18 -13.86 -18.55
CA LYS A 156 -12.15 -15.33 -18.63
C LYS A 156 -12.88 -15.97 -17.45
N GLN A 157 -12.76 -15.39 -16.25
CA GLN A 157 -13.58 -15.80 -15.12
C GLN A 157 -15.07 -15.52 -15.38
N GLN A 158 -15.42 -14.34 -15.91
CA GLN A 158 -16.81 -14.03 -16.27
C GLN A 158 -17.40 -15.07 -17.23
N THR A 159 -16.66 -15.48 -18.28
CA THR A 159 -17.15 -16.54 -19.19
C THR A 159 -17.33 -17.91 -18.54
N TYR A 160 -16.63 -18.20 -17.45
CA TYR A 160 -16.77 -19.46 -16.72
C TYR A 160 -17.95 -19.44 -15.74
N PHE A 161 -18.24 -18.27 -15.14
CA PHE A 161 -19.36 -18.09 -14.21
C PHE A 161 -20.68 -17.77 -14.91
N ASP A 162 -20.64 -17.15 -16.09
CA ASP A 162 -21.82 -16.69 -16.82
C ASP A 162 -22.16 -17.64 -17.98
N GLY A 163 -22.76 -18.77 -17.63
CA GLY A 163 -23.37 -19.68 -18.60
C GLY A 163 -24.65 -19.12 -19.24
N THR A 164 -25.10 -17.89 -18.93
CA THR A 164 -26.29 -17.28 -19.55
C THR A 164 -26.46 -15.82 -19.11
N ARG A 165 -25.78 -14.87 -19.78
CA ARG A 165 -26.25 -13.48 -19.99
C ARG A 165 -25.32 -12.67 -20.88
N ALA A 166 -25.74 -12.49 -22.13
CA ALA A 166 -25.23 -11.43 -22.97
C ALA A 166 -25.73 -10.07 -22.41
N SER A 167 -24.82 -9.28 -21.83
CA SER A 167 -25.01 -7.84 -21.64
C SER A 167 -23.68 -7.12 -21.75
N SER A 168 -23.66 -6.14 -22.65
CA SER A 168 -22.50 -5.56 -23.33
C SER A 168 -21.82 -4.42 -22.55
N THR A 169 -21.44 -4.66 -21.30
CA THR A 169 -20.48 -3.81 -20.59
C THR A 169 -19.67 -4.70 -19.66
N ARG A 170 -18.37 -4.79 -19.91
CA ARG A 170 -17.44 -5.63 -19.16
C ARG A 170 -17.34 -5.10 -17.73
N GLU A 171 -18.11 -5.68 -16.82
CA GLU A 171 -18.01 -5.38 -15.40
C GLU A 171 -16.70 -6.00 -14.91
N ILE A 172 -15.81 -5.18 -14.35
CA ILE A 172 -14.50 -5.59 -13.84
C ILE A 172 -14.44 -5.21 -12.36
N PRO A 173 -13.77 -6.00 -11.51
CA PRO A 173 -13.64 -5.64 -10.11
C PRO A 173 -12.82 -4.35 -10.00
N VAL A 174 -13.42 -3.30 -9.41
CA VAL A 174 -12.76 -2.01 -9.20
C VAL A 174 -12.44 -1.84 -7.72
N ARG A 175 -11.16 -1.65 -7.39
CA ARG A 175 -10.73 -1.34 -6.04
C ARG A 175 -11.34 -0.03 -5.54
N LEU A 176 -11.81 -0.06 -4.31
CA LEU A 176 -12.37 1.04 -3.55
C LEU A 176 -11.70 1.05 -2.17
N PHE A 177 -11.41 2.24 -1.65
CA PHE A 177 -11.00 2.44 -0.27
C PHE A 177 -12.16 3.16 0.42
N VAL A 178 -12.41 2.87 1.70
CA VAL A 178 -13.59 3.42 2.38
C VAL A 178 -13.17 4.22 3.59
N LYS A 179 -13.74 5.43 3.67
CA LYS A 179 -13.73 6.39 4.78
C LYS A 179 -14.05 5.80 6.16
#